data_AF-A0A672JE40-F1
#
_entry.id   AF-A0A672JE40-F1
#
_cell.length_a   1.000
_cell.length_b   1.000
_cell.length_c   1.000
_cell.angle_alpha   90.00
_cell.angle_beta   90.00
_cell.angle_gamma   90.00
#
_symmetry.space_group_name_H-M   'P 1'
#
loop_
_entity.id
_entity.type
_entity.pdbx_description
1 polymer ?
#
loop_
_entity_poly.entity_id
_entity_poly.type
_entity_poly.pdbx_seq_one_letter_code
_entity_poly.pdbx_strand_id
1 'polypeptide(L)'
;SVDMVLAGSSDSTRVVRERLVCRGIIGQQGTLEKIMSVDVVCHFVAPLLSISPKQLNFRVKGQNLPLVYKKLVLNNVSSLSLSMELTLAEPFYLCEASGEQSSTTTKSLLLGDKSQVELWVCFNPDFYQDQMSRIVDEVLENHLGHPQEDVVALHAEVHYPNLHFSSTEVDFGCVVNCTETCREITITNCSQLPVSYRWAFMDGHKQRPHGFYVLSESIQTTHLIYCFSSCKQIFDILPMYGDLQPGERQQVTFSFYGHENISKDMVAQCRVDDGPTYELKLRGEASEISYRLQPTRLDFGLLFPEQLLVDLLAERFQLGDCHHGLIVDGLDSTFTPSAANTLQVVLKALNNRKHIYVVHLADSYQALKARERAQKEAGARSSWEKRGLDTLSFCL
;
A
#
# COMPACT_ATOMS: atom_id res chain seq x y z
N SER A 1 -56.81 31.04 -52.32
CA SER A 1 -56.97 30.29 -51.06
C SER A 1 -55.81 30.66 -50.17
N VAL A 2 -56.04 31.02 -48.91
CA VAL A 2 -54.98 31.20 -47.91
C VAL A 2 -55.19 30.11 -46.88
N ASP A 3 -54.23 29.22 -46.73
CA ASP A 3 -54.30 28.14 -45.76
C ASP A 3 -53.94 28.71 -44.38
N MET A 4 -54.82 28.52 -43.39
CA MET A 4 -54.58 28.92 -42.00
C MET A 4 -54.16 27.68 -41.20
N VAL A 5 -52.93 27.67 -40.70
CA VAL A 5 -52.41 26.59 -39.83
C VAL A 5 -52.50 27.05 -38.38
N LEU A 6 -53.27 26.34 -37.56
CA LEU A 6 -53.37 26.56 -36.12
C LEU A 6 -52.44 25.57 -35.40
N ALA A 7 -51.42 26.06 -34.71
CA ALA A 7 -50.49 25.25 -33.92
C ALA A 7 -50.59 25.61 -32.44
N GLY A 8 -50.45 24.62 -31.56
CA GLY A 8 -50.43 24.82 -30.12
C GLY A 8 -49.60 23.76 -29.42
N SER A 9 -48.99 24.11 -28.29
CA SER A 9 -48.26 23.22 -27.40
C SER A 9 -48.88 23.24 -26.00
N SER A 10 -48.63 22.18 -25.21
CA SER A 10 -49.13 22.08 -23.84
C SER A 10 -48.19 21.22 -23.02
N ASP A 11 -47.88 21.68 -21.81
CA ASP A 11 -47.01 20.99 -20.85
C ASP A 11 -47.74 19.87 -20.09
N SER A 12 -49.03 19.67 -20.38
CA SER A 12 -49.88 18.66 -19.77
C SER A 12 -50.78 17.99 -20.81
N THR A 13 -51.10 16.72 -20.58
CA THR A 13 -52.09 15.98 -21.39
C THR A 13 -53.47 16.56 -21.12
N ARG A 14 -54.14 17.10 -22.15
CA ARG A 14 -55.48 17.69 -22.05
C ARG A 14 -56.17 17.78 -23.40
N VAL A 15 -57.50 17.91 -23.37
CA VAL A 15 -58.30 18.20 -24.57
C VAL A 15 -58.82 19.63 -24.47
N VAL A 16 -58.44 20.48 -25.42
CA VAL A 16 -58.93 21.85 -25.52
C VAL A 16 -59.98 21.92 -26.62
N ARG A 17 -61.12 22.54 -26.32
CA ARG A 17 -62.21 22.76 -27.27
C ARG A 17 -62.46 24.25 -27.37
N GLU A 18 -62.44 24.78 -28.58
CA GLU A 18 -62.64 26.20 -28.84
C GLU A 18 -63.49 26.40 -30.10
N ARG A 19 -64.23 27.51 -30.18
CA ARG A 19 -65.04 27.87 -31.35
C ARG A 19 -64.48 29.12 -31.99
N LEU A 20 -63.87 28.98 -33.16
CA LEU A 20 -63.40 30.10 -33.96
C LEU A 20 -64.57 30.68 -34.76
N VAL A 21 -64.74 32.01 -34.71
CA VAL A 21 -65.80 32.73 -35.41
C VAL A 21 -65.18 33.79 -36.31
N CYS A 22 -65.36 33.64 -37.62
CA CYS A 22 -64.95 34.66 -38.58
C CYS A 22 -66.10 35.65 -38.78
N ARG A 23 -65.79 36.93 -38.59
CA ARG A 23 -66.71 38.04 -38.86
C ARG A 23 -66.07 38.95 -39.90
N GLY A 24 -66.89 39.49 -40.80
CA GLY A 24 -66.44 40.44 -41.79
C GLY A 24 -67.57 41.35 -42.24
N ILE A 25 -67.19 42.47 -42.85
CA ILE A 25 -68.15 43.46 -43.36
C ILE A 25 -68.41 43.13 -44.83
N ILE A 26 -69.67 42.84 -45.17
CA ILE A 26 -70.08 42.49 -46.53
C ILE A 26 -70.88 43.65 -47.13
N GLY A 27 -70.44 44.14 -48.29
CA GLY A 27 -71.09 45.24 -49.00
C GLY A 27 -70.79 46.64 -48.43
N GLN A 28 -71.36 47.67 -49.06
CA GLN A 28 -71.11 49.09 -48.71
C GLN A 28 -71.81 49.55 -47.41
N GLN A 29 -72.68 48.71 -46.82
CA GLN A 29 -73.51 49.08 -45.67
C GLN A 29 -72.80 48.96 -44.30
N GLY A 30 -71.54 48.50 -44.26
CA GLY A 30 -70.73 48.57 -43.05
C GLY A 30 -71.11 47.58 -41.92
N THR A 31 -72.06 46.67 -42.15
CA THR A 31 -72.52 45.72 -41.13
C THR A 31 -71.53 44.56 -40.95
N LEU A 32 -71.09 44.35 -39.71
CA LEU A 32 -70.22 43.23 -39.33
C LEU A 32 -71.06 41.96 -39.19
N GLU A 33 -70.98 41.07 -40.17
CA GLU A 33 -71.73 39.80 -40.20
C GLU A 33 -70.84 38.60 -39.86
N LYS A 34 -71.46 37.55 -39.32
CA LYS A 34 -70.77 36.26 -39.08
C LYS A 34 -70.70 35.50 -40.41
N ILE A 35 -69.49 35.32 -40.92
CA ILE A 35 -69.24 34.65 -42.19
C ILE A 35 -69.19 33.14 -41.97
N MET A 36 -68.43 32.69 -40.97
CA MET A 36 -68.27 31.27 -40.67
C MET A 36 -67.95 31.01 -39.19
N SER A 37 -68.21 29.79 -38.76
CA SER A 37 -67.86 29.27 -37.43
C SER A 37 -67.23 27.90 -37.60
N VAL A 38 -66.16 27.63 -36.86
CA VAL A 38 -65.51 26.31 -36.84
C VAL A 38 -65.28 25.93 -35.39
N ASP A 39 -65.70 24.73 -35.01
CA ASP A 39 -65.35 24.11 -33.73
C ASP A 39 -63.99 23.41 -33.90
N VAL A 40 -63.01 23.81 -33.10
CA VAL A 40 -61.66 23.27 -33.09
C VAL A 40 -61.48 22.45 -31.81
N VAL A 41 -61.00 21.21 -31.96
CA VAL A 41 -60.65 20.33 -30.84
C VAL A 41 -59.18 19.97 -30.96
N CYS A 42 -58.40 20.36 -29.96
CA CYS A 42 -56.98 20.03 -29.86
C CYS A 42 -56.77 18.98 -28.77
N HIS A 43 -56.15 17.86 -29.13
CA HIS A 43 -55.75 16.82 -28.19
C HIS A 43 -54.25 16.96 -27.91
N PHE A 44 -53.90 17.37 -26.70
CA PHE A 44 -52.53 17.37 -26.22
C PHE A 44 -52.27 16.02 -25.55
N VAL A 45 -51.40 15.22 -26.17
CA VAL A 45 -51.08 13.85 -25.76
C VAL A 45 -49.60 13.80 -25.37
N ALA A 46 -49.28 13.11 -24.27
CA ALA A 46 -47.89 12.88 -23.89
C ALA A 46 -47.19 11.95 -24.92
N PRO A 47 -45.97 12.26 -25.38
CA PRO A 47 -45.14 11.30 -26.06
C PRO A 47 -44.73 10.22 -25.06
N LEU A 48 -45.06 8.97 -25.37
CA LEU A 48 -44.83 7.83 -24.48
C LEU A 48 -44.09 6.75 -25.25
N LEU A 49 -42.86 6.49 -24.83
CA LEU A 49 -42.04 5.39 -25.32
C LEU A 49 -42.05 4.26 -24.30
N SER A 50 -42.07 3.02 -24.78
CA SER A 50 -41.87 1.84 -23.94
C SER A 50 -40.69 1.07 -24.51
N ILE A 51 -39.59 1.03 -23.74
CA ILE A 51 -38.37 0.29 -24.11
C ILE A 51 -38.31 -1.01 -23.32
N SER A 52 -38.07 -2.13 -24.02
CA SER A 52 -37.93 -3.46 -23.41
C SER A 52 -36.78 -4.24 -24.04
N PRO A 53 -35.94 -4.92 -23.23
CA PRO A 53 -35.95 -4.93 -21.76
C PRO A 53 -35.35 -3.63 -21.17
N LYS A 54 -35.55 -3.39 -19.86
CA LYS A 54 -34.97 -2.26 -19.12
C LYS A 54 -33.52 -2.48 -18.66
N GLN A 55 -33.02 -3.71 -18.82
CA GLN A 55 -31.63 -4.06 -18.56
C GLN A 55 -31.14 -5.09 -19.58
N LEU A 56 -29.93 -4.87 -20.10
CA LEU A 56 -29.22 -5.79 -20.98
C LEU A 56 -27.94 -6.27 -20.31
N ASN A 57 -27.82 -7.59 -20.14
CA ASN A 57 -26.66 -8.23 -19.54
C ASN A 57 -25.83 -8.94 -20.61
N PHE A 58 -24.57 -8.57 -20.74
CA PHE A 58 -23.58 -9.15 -21.64
C PHE A 58 -22.58 -9.91 -20.79
N ARG A 59 -22.30 -11.17 -21.14
CA ARG A 59 -21.30 -11.97 -20.43
C ARG A 59 -20.48 -12.76 -21.43
N VAL A 60 -19.17 -12.57 -21.39
CA VAL A 60 -18.21 -13.24 -22.26
C VAL A 60 -17.03 -13.77 -21.46
N LYS A 61 -16.42 -14.87 -21.94
CA LYS A 61 -15.30 -15.53 -21.27
C LYS A 61 -14.35 -16.18 -22.28
N GLY A 62 -13.06 -16.16 -21.99
CA GLY A 62 -12.02 -16.87 -22.75
C GLY A 62 -11.31 -16.03 -23.81
N GLN A 63 -10.68 -16.70 -24.79
CA GLN A 63 -9.97 -16.07 -25.90
C GLN A 63 -10.89 -15.77 -27.10
N ASN A 64 -10.52 -14.77 -27.92
CA ASN A 64 -11.23 -14.38 -29.15
C ASN A 64 -12.70 -14.08 -28.88
N LEU A 65 -12.93 -13.08 -28.03
CA LEU A 65 -14.26 -12.79 -27.53
C LEU A 65 -15.14 -12.25 -28.67
N PRO A 66 -16.23 -12.94 -29.05
CA PRO A 66 -17.07 -12.49 -30.13
C PRO A 66 -17.82 -11.21 -29.72
N LEU A 67 -18.15 -10.38 -30.71
CA LEU A 67 -19.14 -9.33 -30.53
C LEU A 67 -20.45 -9.93 -30.02
N VAL A 68 -21.01 -9.36 -28.95
CA VAL A 68 -22.26 -9.85 -28.35
C VAL A 68 -23.39 -8.89 -28.64
N TYR A 69 -24.44 -9.40 -29.28
CA TYR A 69 -25.61 -8.64 -29.65
C TYR A 69 -26.79 -8.99 -28.74
N LYS A 70 -27.47 -7.97 -28.22
CA LYS A 70 -28.72 -8.12 -27.46
C LYS A 70 -29.82 -7.26 -28.05
N LYS A 71 -31.01 -7.87 -28.18
CA LYS A 71 -32.16 -7.23 -28.79
C LYS A 71 -32.77 -6.20 -27.85
N LEU A 72 -33.11 -5.06 -28.41
CA LEU A 72 -33.87 -3.99 -27.79
C LEU A 72 -35.12 -3.72 -28.61
N VAL A 73 -36.25 -3.57 -27.94
CA VAL A 73 -37.53 -3.29 -28.55
C VAL A 73 -38.00 -1.93 -28.08
N LEU A 74 -38.23 -1.04 -29.04
CA LEU A 74 -38.77 0.30 -28.79
C LEU A 74 -40.19 0.34 -29.33
N ASN A 75 -41.14 0.58 -28.44
CA ASN A 75 -42.56 0.63 -28.78
C ASN A 75 -43.09 2.03 -28.49
N ASN A 76 -43.55 2.74 -29.52
CA ASN A 76 -44.27 3.99 -29.34
C ASN A 76 -45.70 3.67 -28.90
N VAL A 77 -46.02 3.91 -27.63
CA VAL A 77 -47.36 3.66 -27.10
C VAL A 77 -48.27 4.91 -27.17
N SER A 78 -47.74 6.02 -27.70
CA SER A 78 -48.50 7.24 -27.94
C SER A 78 -49.12 7.29 -29.34
N SER A 79 -50.03 8.25 -29.54
CA SER A 79 -50.61 8.56 -30.85
C SER A 79 -49.83 9.64 -31.62
N LEU A 80 -48.63 10.01 -31.15
CA LEU A 80 -47.76 11.00 -31.80
C LEU A 80 -46.56 10.28 -32.41
N SER A 81 -46.13 10.69 -33.60
CA SER A 81 -44.84 10.25 -34.14
C SER A 81 -43.71 10.76 -33.25
N LEU A 82 -42.80 9.87 -32.85
CA LEU A 82 -41.68 10.19 -31.96
C LEU A 82 -40.39 10.29 -32.78
N SER A 83 -39.72 11.43 -32.68
CA SER A 83 -38.33 11.60 -33.13
C SER A 83 -37.43 11.55 -31.91
N MET A 84 -36.43 10.67 -31.93
CA MET A 84 -35.50 10.47 -30.81
C MET A 84 -34.08 10.24 -31.31
N GLU A 85 -33.12 10.54 -30.46
CA GLU A 85 -31.72 10.18 -30.65
C GLU A 85 -31.26 9.28 -29.50
N LEU A 86 -30.79 8.09 -29.87
CA LEU A 86 -30.23 7.11 -28.94
C LEU A 86 -28.72 7.25 -28.92
N THR A 87 -28.12 7.29 -27.73
CA THR A 87 -26.67 7.45 -27.54
C THR A 87 -26.13 6.41 -26.56
N LEU A 88 -24.97 5.85 -26.89
CA LEU A 88 -24.20 4.90 -26.09
C LEU A 88 -22.73 5.33 -26.02
N ALA A 89 -22.10 5.04 -24.88
CA ALA A 89 -20.66 5.11 -24.74
C ALA A 89 -19.99 3.82 -25.24
N GLU A 90 -18.76 3.95 -25.75
CA GLU A 90 -17.92 2.78 -26.03
C GLU A 90 -17.65 2.01 -24.73
N PRO A 91 -17.63 0.66 -24.74
CA PRO A 91 -17.55 -0.23 -25.91
C PRO A 91 -18.89 -0.77 -26.43
N PHE A 92 -20.00 -0.05 -26.22
CA PHE A 92 -21.32 -0.43 -26.72
C PHE A 92 -21.69 0.34 -27.98
N TYR A 93 -22.41 -0.33 -28.89
CA TYR A 93 -22.81 0.22 -30.17
C TYR A 93 -24.24 -0.20 -30.55
N LEU A 94 -24.91 0.60 -31.38
CA LEU A 94 -26.24 0.34 -31.93
C LEU A 94 -26.13 -0.28 -33.33
N CYS A 95 -26.92 -1.31 -33.60
CA CYS A 95 -26.96 -2.06 -34.87
C CYS A 95 -28.41 -2.29 -35.34
N GLU A 96 -28.62 -2.47 -36.65
CA GLU A 96 -29.94 -2.81 -37.22
C GLU A 96 -30.20 -4.31 -37.15
N ALA A 97 -29.19 -5.12 -37.46
CA ALA A 97 -29.26 -6.57 -37.38
C ALA A 97 -28.11 -7.18 -36.56
N SER A 98 -28.34 -8.42 -36.10
CA SER A 98 -27.30 -9.21 -35.44
C SER A 98 -26.18 -9.55 -36.43
N GLY A 99 -24.93 -9.23 -36.11
CA GLY A 99 -23.76 -9.57 -36.93
C GLY A 99 -23.39 -8.53 -38.00
N GLU A 100 -24.02 -7.36 -38.00
CA GLU A 100 -23.59 -6.25 -38.85
C GLU A 100 -22.32 -5.56 -38.30
N GLN A 101 -21.45 -5.15 -39.23
CA GLN A 101 -20.25 -4.34 -38.96
C GLN A 101 -20.57 -2.84 -38.88
N SER A 102 -21.72 -2.43 -39.42
CA SER A 102 -22.18 -1.03 -39.39
C SER A 102 -22.76 -0.73 -38.00
N SER A 103 -21.87 -0.37 -37.08
CA SER A 103 -22.19 -0.08 -35.69
C SER A 103 -21.90 1.39 -35.39
N THR A 104 -22.77 2.04 -34.61
CA THR A 104 -22.65 3.46 -34.27
C THR A 104 -22.99 3.68 -32.80
N THR A 105 -22.32 4.63 -32.15
CA THR A 105 -22.64 5.03 -30.77
C THR A 105 -23.89 5.89 -30.69
N THR A 106 -24.27 6.56 -31.79
CA THR A 106 -25.46 7.42 -31.86
C THR A 106 -26.35 7.04 -33.03
N LYS A 107 -27.67 6.95 -32.80
CA LYS A 107 -28.66 6.63 -33.82
C LYS A 107 -29.93 7.46 -33.67
N SER A 108 -30.27 8.24 -34.69
CA SER A 108 -31.55 8.95 -34.77
C SER A 108 -32.65 8.04 -35.34
N LEU A 109 -33.85 8.11 -34.75
CA LEU A 109 -34.99 7.25 -35.11
C LEU A 109 -36.27 8.05 -35.18
N LEU A 110 -37.13 7.66 -36.12
CA LEU A 110 -38.50 8.14 -36.24
C LEU A 110 -39.45 6.96 -36.06
N LEU A 111 -40.21 6.93 -34.96
CA LEU A 111 -41.24 5.93 -34.71
C LEU A 111 -42.61 6.54 -35.04
N GLY A 112 -43.36 5.87 -35.90
CA GLY A 112 -44.75 6.22 -36.22
C GLY A 112 -45.70 5.98 -35.05
N ASP A 113 -46.96 6.40 -35.20
CA ASP A 113 -47.97 6.23 -34.16
C ASP A 113 -48.23 4.74 -33.90
N LYS A 114 -48.21 4.35 -32.62
CA LYS A 114 -48.44 2.94 -32.21
C LYS A 114 -47.54 1.93 -32.92
N SER A 115 -46.37 2.35 -33.38
CA SER A 115 -45.42 1.50 -34.10
C SER A 115 -44.30 1.01 -33.19
N GLN A 116 -43.69 -0.11 -33.59
CA GLN A 116 -42.59 -0.73 -32.88
C GLN A 116 -41.39 -0.88 -33.81
N VAL A 117 -40.19 -0.70 -33.28
CA VAL A 117 -38.93 -0.98 -33.98
C VAL A 117 -38.07 -1.90 -33.11
N GLU A 118 -37.33 -2.77 -33.78
CA GLU A 118 -36.35 -3.65 -33.16
C GLU A 118 -34.95 -3.12 -33.49
N LEU A 119 -34.09 -3.07 -32.48
CA LEU A 119 -32.69 -2.70 -32.58
C LEU A 119 -31.84 -3.71 -31.84
N TRP A 120 -30.54 -3.66 -32.09
CA TRP A 120 -29.57 -4.46 -31.37
C TRP A 120 -28.53 -3.57 -30.70
N VAL A 121 -28.23 -3.86 -29.44
CA VAL A 121 -27.07 -3.32 -28.75
C VAL A 121 -25.95 -4.35 -28.87
N CYS A 122 -24.84 -3.93 -29.48
CA CYS A 122 -23.61 -4.70 -29.63
C CYS A 122 -22.62 -4.29 -28.55
N PHE A 123 -22.02 -5.25 -27.88
CA PHE A 123 -20.89 -5.05 -26.97
C PHE A 123 -19.61 -5.58 -27.62
N ASN A 124 -18.58 -4.74 -27.71
CA ASN A 124 -17.26 -5.11 -28.20
C ASN A 124 -16.29 -5.41 -27.05
N PRO A 125 -16.06 -6.69 -26.71
CA PRO A 125 -15.16 -7.04 -25.62
C PRO A 125 -13.67 -6.77 -25.92
N ASP A 126 -13.28 -6.76 -27.20
CA ASP A 126 -11.90 -6.55 -27.64
C ASP A 126 -11.49 -5.06 -27.63
N PHE A 127 -12.39 -4.16 -27.21
CA PHE A 127 -12.08 -2.74 -27.03
C PHE A 127 -10.89 -2.53 -26.09
N TYR A 128 -10.75 -3.37 -25.06
CA TYR A 128 -9.63 -3.36 -24.15
C TYR A 128 -8.63 -4.46 -24.49
N GLN A 129 -7.40 -4.07 -24.80
CA GLN A 129 -6.37 -4.99 -25.32
C GLN A 129 -5.52 -5.66 -24.22
N ASP A 130 -5.82 -5.42 -22.95
CA ASP A 130 -5.00 -5.88 -21.81
C ASP A 130 -5.36 -7.29 -21.31
N GLN A 131 -6.42 -7.91 -21.84
CA GLN A 131 -6.92 -9.23 -21.44
C GLN A 131 -7.20 -9.33 -19.92
N MET A 132 -7.60 -8.22 -19.31
CA MET A 132 -8.00 -8.17 -17.90
C MET A 132 -9.52 -8.34 -17.76
N SER A 133 -9.94 -9.13 -16.76
CA SER A 133 -11.34 -9.25 -16.39
C SER A 133 -11.88 -7.91 -15.94
N ARG A 134 -13.11 -7.58 -16.36
CA ARG A 134 -13.72 -6.27 -16.09
C ARG A 134 -15.24 -6.35 -16.09
N ILE A 135 -15.82 -5.41 -15.37
CA ILE A 135 -17.26 -5.12 -15.38
C ILE A 135 -17.42 -3.72 -15.95
N VAL A 136 -18.32 -3.56 -16.92
CA VAL A 136 -18.64 -2.29 -17.56
C VAL A 136 -20.14 -2.05 -17.41
N ASP A 137 -20.50 -1.04 -16.63
CA ASP A 137 -21.88 -0.58 -16.45
C ASP A 137 -22.07 0.71 -17.23
N GLU A 138 -23.08 0.74 -18.08
CA GLU A 138 -23.41 1.88 -18.94
C GLU A 138 -24.93 2.06 -19.05
N VAL A 139 -25.34 3.18 -19.64
CA VAL A 139 -26.75 3.51 -19.85
C VAL A 139 -26.99 3.86 -21.31
N LEU A 140 -28.09 3.34 -21.87
CA LEU A 140 -28.65 3.87 -23.11
C LEU A 140 -29.35 5.19 -22.83
N GLU A 141 -28.78 6.27 -23.34
CA GLU A 141 -29.38 7.59 -23.28
C GLU A 141 -30.36 7.78 -24.43
N ASN A 142 -31.53 8.32 -24.10
CA ASN A 142 -32.58 8.59 -25.06
C ASN A 142 -32.97 10.06 -24.98
N HIS A 143 -32.57 10.82 -25.99
CA HIS A 143 -32.87 12.24 -26.12
C HIS A 143 -34.19 12.41 -26.86
N LEU A 144 -35.29 12.05 -26.18
CA LEU A 144 -36.62 12.53 -26.54
C LEU A 144 -36.73 13.97 -26.06
N GLY A 145 -37.16 14.91 -26.91
CA GLY A 145 -37.39 16.32 -26.55
C GLY A 145 -38.52 16.55 -25.53
N HIS A 146 -38.74 15.60 -24.61
CA HIS A 146 -39.76 15.54 -23.59
C HIS A 146 -39.17 14.91 -22.32
N PRO A 147 -39.60 15.32 -21.11
CA PRO A 147 -39.05 14.88 -19.80
C PRO A 147 -39.19 13.39 -19.42
N GLN A 148 -39.49 12.48 -20.34
CA GLN A 148 -39.58 11.05 -20.01
C GLN A 148 -38.21 10.38 -20.11
N GLU A 149 -37.58 10.11 -18.97
CA GLU A 149 -36.31 9.38 -18.86
C GLU A 149 -36.56 7.86 -18.89
N ASP A 150 -36.75 7.30 -20.09
CA ASP A 150 -36.71 5.85 -20.26
C ASP A 150 -35.26 5.36 -20.35
N VAL A 151 -34.70 5.05 -19.19
CA VAL A 151 -33.33 4.54 -19.04
C VAL A 151 -33.30 3.02 -19.30
N VAL A 152 -32.32 2.55 -20.06
CA VAL A 152 -31.97 1.12 -20.18
C VAL A 152 -30.57 0.91 -19.64
N ALA A 153 -30.45 0.08 -18.61
CA ALA A 153 -29.16 -0.26 -18.02
C ALA A 153 -28.44 -1.32 -18.87
N LEU A 154 -27.15 -1.10 -19.12
CA LEU A 154 -26.26 -2.05 -19.78
C LEU A 154 -25.24 -2.52 -18.76
N HIS A 155 -25.10 -3.84 -18.63
CA HIS A 155 -24.13 -4.46 -17.73
C HIS A 155 -23.35 -5.50 -18.51
N ALA A 156 -22.04 -5.30 -18.67
CA ALA A 156 -21.17 -6.23 -19.35
C ALA A 156 -20.11 -6.79 -18.42
N GLU A 157 -19.99 -8.11 -18.40
CA GLU A 157 -18.93 -8.82 -17.70
C GLU A 157 -18.01 -9.52 -18.71
N VAL A 158 -16.72 -9.19 -18.64
CA VAL A 158 -15.67 -9.84 -19.42
C VAL A 158 -14.78 -10.60 -18.45
N HIS A 159 -14.64 -11.90 -18.67
CA HIS A 159 -13.84 -12.78 -17.81
C HIS A 159 -12.65 -13.35 -18.57
N TYR A 160 -11.46 -13.06 -18.06
CA TYR A 160 -10.18 -13.61 -18.51
C TYR A 160 -9.52 -14.40 -17.37
N PRO A 161 -8.69 -15.42 -17.68
CA PRO A 161 -7.86 -16.07 -16.68
C PRO A 161 -6.85 -15.06 -16.13
N ASN A 162 -6.96 -14.72 -14.84
CA ASN A 162 -6.15 -13.67 -14.21
C ASN A 162 -5.50 -14.17 -12.92
N LEU A 163 -4.28 -13.69 -12.68
CA LEU A 163 -3.51 -13.94 -11.48
C LEU A 163 -3.37 -12.67 -10.63
N HIS A 164 -3.37 -12.88 -9.32
CA HIS A 164 -2.93 -11.92 -8.33
C HIS A 164 -1.61 -12.38 -7.72
N PHE A 165 -0.65 -11.45 -7.62
CA PHE A 165 0.67 -11.70 -7.04
C PHE A 165 0.78 -10.97 -5.71
N SER A 166 1.28 -11.64 -4.66
CA SER A 166 1.50 -11.01 -3.35
C SER A 166 2.57 -9.91 -3.38
N SER A 167 3.44 -9.89 -4.40
CA SER A 167 4.39 -8.83 -4.68
C SER A 167 4.70 -8.80 -6.19
N THR A 168 5.02 -7.62 -6.73
CA THR A 168 5.54 -7.44 -8.10
C THR A 168 7.06 -7.22 -8.13
N GLU A 169 7.71 -7.36 -6.98
CA GLU A 169 9.15 -7.20 -6.82
C GLU A 169 9.70 -8.25 -5.85
N VAL A 170 10.83 -8.86 -6.21
CA VAL A 170 11.61 -9.75 -5.35
C VAL A 170 12.99 -9.13 -5.18
N ASP A 171 13.26 -8.67 -3.96
CA ASP A 171 14.56 -8.15 -3.58
C ASP A 171 15.27 -9.16 -2.67
N PHE A 172 16.40 -9.68 -3.14
CA PHE A 172 17.25 -10.60 -2.38
C PHE A 172 18.19 -9.84 -1.44
N GLY A 173 18.37 -8.53 -1.64
CA GLY A 173 19.36 -7.71 -0.95
C GLY A 173 20.79 -8.11 -1.30
N CYS A 174 21.73 -7.78 -0.42
CA CYS A 174 23.12 -8.19 -0.52
C CYS A 174 23.33 -9.52 0.23
N VAL A 175 23.67 -10.57 -0.51
CA VAL A 175 23.98 -11.91 0.00
C VAL A 175 25.49 -12.14 0.03
N VAL A 176 25.93 -13.20 0.71
CA VAL A 176 27.34 -13.55 0.73
C VAL A 176 27.76 -14.12 -0.63
N ASN A 177 28.95 -13.76 -1.11
CA ASN A 177 29.53 -14.36 -2.30
C ASN A 177 29.45 -15.90 -2.29
N CYS A 178 29.12 -16.47 -3.45
CA CYS A 178 28.95 -17.89 -3.72
C CYS A 178 27.84 -18.59 -2.89
N THR A 179 26.84 -17.84 -2.40
CA THR A 179 25.67 -18.40 -1.70
C THR A 179 24.40 -18.29 -2.53
N GLU A 180 23.44 -19.18 -2.23
CA GLU A 180 22.10 -19.17 -2.82
C GLU A 180 21.10 -18.69 -1.76
N THR A 181 20.18 -17.81 -2.16
CA THR A 181 19.09 -17.33 -1.31
C THR A 181 17.77 -17.46 -2.07
N CYS A 182 16.72 -17.89 -1.37
CA CYS A 182 15.39 -18.05 -1.95
C CYS A 182 14.38 -17.09 -1.30
N ARG A 183 13.41 -16.65 -2.09
CA ARG A 183 12.25 -15.85 -1.66
C ARG A 183 11.00 -16.46 -2.27
N GLU A 184 9.90 -16.46 -1.53
CA GLU A 184 8.62 -16.99 -2.00
C GLU A 184 7.64 -15.85 -2.25
N ILE A 185 6.94 -15.90 -3.39
CA ILE A 185 5.76 -15.09 -3.67
C ILE A 185 4.57 -16.03 -3.79
N THR A 186 3.43 -15.61 -3.26
CA THR A 186 2.17 -16.33 -3.47
C THR A 186 1.48 -15.78 -4.71
N ILE A 187 1.19 -16.65 -5.66
CA ILE A 187 0.28 -16.37 -6.78
C ILE A 187 -1.10 -16.95 -6.46
N THR A 188 -2.16 -16.24 -6.85
CA THR A 188 -3.54 -16.63 -6.60
C THR A 188 -4.34 -16.46 -7.88
N ASN A 189 -5.08 -17.50 -8.29
CA ASN A 189 -6.08 -17.34 -9.34
C ASN A 189 -7.26 -16.54 -8.79
N CYS A 190 -7.38 -15.28 -9.20
CA CYS A 190 -8.45 -14.36 -8.79
C CYS A 190 -9.62 -14.32 -9.77
N SER A 191 -9.58 -15.14 -10.82
CA SER A 191 -10.62 -15.24 -11.83
C SER A 191 -11.59 -16.40 -11.58
N GLN A 192 -12.71 -16.41 -12.30
CA GLN A 192 -13.66 -17.52 -12.30
C GLN A 192 -13.27 -18.65 -13.28
N LEU A 193 -12.15 -18.49 -13.99
CA LEU A 193 -11.66 -19.42 -15.02
C LEU A 193 -10.43 -20.16 -14.49
N PRO A 194 -10.20 -21.42 -14.90
CA PRO A 194 -8.91 -22.07 -14.71
C PRO A 194 -7.79 -21.25 -15.35
N VAL A 195 -6.64 -21.16 -14.67
CA VAL A 195 -5.48 -20.40 -15.13
C VAL A 195 -4.32 -21.35 -15.38
N SER A 196 -3.79 -21.35 -16.59
CA SER A 196 -2.50 -21.96 -16.93
C SER A 196 -1.48 -20.86 -17.14
N TYR A 197 -0.32 -20.96 -16.50
CA TYR A 197 0.71 -19.91 -16.55
C TYR A 197 2.11 -20.47 -16.81
N ARG A 198 2.99 -19.63 -17.34
CA ARG A 198 4.42 -19.94 -17.54
C ARG A 198 5.33 -18.74 -17.32
N TRP A 199 6.52 -18.98 -16.78
CA TRP A 199 7.54 -17.97 -16.53
C TRP A 199 8.58 -17.91 -17.64
N ALA A 200 9.11 -16.72 -17.88
CA ALA A 200 10.28 -16.47 -18.72
C ALA A 200 11.08 -15.28 -18.20
N PHE A 201 12.40 -15.32 -18.33
CA PHE A 201 13.25 -14.17 -18.00
C PHE A 201 13.43 -13.27 -19.22
N MET A 202 13.34 -11.96 -19.01
CA MET A 202 13.58 -10.94 -20.04
C MET A 202 15.00 -10.40 -19.87
N ASP A 203 15.87 -10.63 -20.86
CA ASP A 203 17.20 -10.00 -20.93
C ASP A 203 17.17 -8.87 -21.98
N GLY A 204 17.78 -7.73 -21.65
CA GLY A 204 17.68 -6.46 -22.39
C GLY A 204 18.20 -6.50 -23.84
N HIS A 205 18.72 -7.62 -24.31
CA HIS A 205 19.06 -7.84 -25.71
C HIS A 205 18.69 -9.27 -26.18
N LYS A 206 17.60 -9.34 -26.95
CA LYS A 206 17.09 -10.52 -27.70
C LYS A 206 16.60 -11.67 -26.82
N GLN A 207 15.36 -12.10 -27.06
CA GLN A 207 14.88 -13.38 -26.54
C GLN A 207 15.85 -14.49 -26.95
N ARG A 208 16.59 -15.03 -25.98
CA ARG A 208 17.28 -16.30 -26.16
C ARG A 208 16.29 -17.39 -25.78
N PRO A 209 15.88 -18.27 -26.70
CA PRO A 209 15.26 -19.52 -26.31
C PRO A 209 16.38 -20.37 -25.68
N HIS A 210 16.58 -20.26 -24.37
CA HIS A 210 17.43 -21.21 -23.67
C HIS A 210 16.60 -22.48 -23.38
N GLY A 211 16.90 -23.54 -24.15
CA GLY A 211 16.53 -24.91 -23.84
C GLY A 211 15.49 -25.52 -24.77
N PHE A 212 15.93 -26.06 -25.91
CA PHE A 212 15.22 -27.18 -26.53
C PHE A 212 15.29 -28.37 -25.54
N TYR A 213 14.18 -28.71 -24.90
CA TYR A 213 14.05 -29.98 -24.20
C TYR A 213 13.76 -31.07 -25.24
N VAL A 214 14.78 -31.85 -25.61
CA VAL A 214 14.57 -33.06 -26.40
C VAL A 214 14.18 -34.17 -25.43
N LEU A 215 12.90 -34.57 -25.45
CA LEU A 215 12.49 -35.87 -24.93
C LEU A 215 12.98 -36.93 -25.91
N SER A 216 14.09 -37.61 -25.61
CA SER A 216 14.43 -38.85 -26.31
C SER A 216 13.82 -40.03 -25.56
N GLU A 217 12.84 -40.69 -26.18
CA GLU A 217 12.29 -41.97 -25.76
C GLU A 217 13.34 -43.07 -25.89
N SER A 218 14.24 -43.18 -24.92
CA SER A 218 14.99 -44.38 -24.58
C SER A 218 16.08 -44.01 -23.58
N ILE A 219 15.78 -44.17 -22.29
CA ILE A 219 16.66 -44.75 -21.27
C ILE A 219 15.78 -44.90 -20.02
N GLN A 220 15.53 -46.15 -19.63
CA GLN A 220 14.91 -46.51 -18.36
C GLN A 220 15.91 -46.28 -17.23
N THR A 221 16.08 -45.06 -16.71
CA THR A 221 16.63 -44.88 -15.35
C THR A 221 16.28 -43.51 -14.78
N THR A 222 15.71 -43.54 -13.59
CA THR A 222 15.30 -42.43 -12.73
C THR A 222 16.52 -41.61 -12.29
N HIS A 223 16.98 -40.67 -13.11
CA HIS A 223 17.82 -39.56 -12.67
C HIS A 223 17.45 -38.33 -13.49
N LEU A 224 16.89 -37.32 -12.80
CA LEU A 224 16.68 -35.97 -13.30
C LEU A 224 18.00 -35.46 -13.91
N ILE A 225 18.04 -35.32 -15.23
CA ILE A 225 19.16 -34.74 -15.96
C ILE A 225 19.09 -33.22 -15.73
N TYR A 226 19.59 -32.79 -14.57
CA TYR A 226 20.03 -31.42 -14.34
C TYR A 226 21.21 -31.19 -15.27
N CYS A 227 20.95 -30.49 -16.37
CA CYS A 227 21.95 -30.20 -17.38
C CYS A 227 23.07 -29.34 -16.76
N PHE A 228 24.23 -29.96 -16.57
CA PHE A 228 25.49 -29.29 -16.28
C PHE A 228 25.81 -28.33 -17.43
N SER A 229 25.67 -27.03 -17.20
CA SER A 229 26.37 -25.98 -17.90
C SER A 229 27.02 -25.09 -16.84
N SER A 230 28.32 -24.83 -16.99
CA SER A 230 29.28 -24.46 -15.96
C SER A 230 29.14 -23.08 -15.30
N CYS A 231 27.95 -22.47 -15.33
CA CYS A 231 27.60 -21.29 -14.54
C CYS A 231 26.13 -21.42 -14.11
N LYS A 232 25.86 -21.47 -12.80
CA LYS A 232 24.51 -21.33 -12.25
C LYS A 232 23.88 -20.05 -12.80
N GLN A 233 22.67 -20.13 -13.33
CA GLN A 233 21.89 -18.95 -13.71
C GLN A 233 21.75 -18.07 -12.46
N ILE A 234 21.98 -16.75 -12.61
CA ILE A 234 22.01 -15.80 -11.48
C ILE A 234 20.68 -15.81 -10.73
N PHE A 235 19.58 -16.05 -11.44
CA PHE A 235 18.25 -16.21 -10.87
C PHE A 235 17.60 -17.49 -11.38
N ASP A 236 16.71 -18.07 -10.58
CA ASP A 236 15.88 -19.22 -10.92
C ASP A 236 14.44 -19.03 -10.39
N ILE A 237 13.46 -19.70 -11.00
CA ILE A 237 12.04 -19.65 -10.61
C ILE A 237 11.46 -21.06 -10.61
N LEU A 238 10.84 -21.46 -9.50
CA LEU A 238 10.18 -22.76 -9.38
C LEU A 238 8.77 -22.62 -8.76
N PRO A 239 7.74 -23.24 -9.35
CA PRO A 239 7.75 -23.93 -10.64
C PRO A 239 7.71 -22.94 -11.82
N MET A 240 8.28 -23.34 -12.95
CA MET A 240 8.30 -22.54 -14.19
C MET A 240 6.94 -22.46 -14.90
N TYR A 241 6.02 -23.37 -14.61
CA TYR A 241 4.66 -23.39 -15.13
C TYR A 241 3.73 -24.03 -14.11
N GLY A 242 2.43 -23.80 -14.26
CA GLY A 242 1.43 -24.39 -13.38
C GLY A 242 0.01 -24.13 -13.85
N ASP A 243 -0.93 -24.88 -13.27
CA ASP A 243 -2.36 -24.78 -13.51
C ASP A 243 -3.05 -24.53 -12.16
N LEU A 244 -3.92 -23.53 -12.10
CA LEU A 244 -4.63 -23.12 -10.89
C LEU A 244 -6.14 -23.06 -11.13
N GLN A 245 -6.90 -23.75 -10.30
CA GLN A 245 -8.35 -23.64 -10.26
C GLN A 245 -8.79 -22.27 -9.69
N PRO A 246 -10.04 -21.82 -9.94
CA PRO A 246 -10.56 -20.58 -9.36
C PRO A 246 -10.38 -20.52 -7.84
N GLY A 247 -9.73 -19.47 -7.34
CA GLY A 247 -9.44 -19.27 -5.91
C GLY A 247 -8.23 -20.05 -5.37
N GLU A 248 -7.61 -20.91 -6.18
CA GLU A 248 -6.41 -21.65 -5.79
C GLU A 248 -5.19 -20.72 -5.65
N ARG A 249 -4.29 -21.10 -4.74
CA ARG A 249 -3.06 -20.37 -4.45
C ARG A 249 -1.87 -21.29 -4.56
N GLN A 250 -0.77 -20.76 -5.07
CA GLN A 250 0.49 -21.48 -5.18
C GLN A 250 1.66 -20.60 -4.75
N GLN A 251 2.60 -21.20 -4.03
CA GLN A 251 3.87 -20.56 -3.74
C GLN A 251 4.83 -20.76 -4.91
N VAL A 252 5.40 -19.66 -5.38
CA VAL A 252 6.46 -19.64 -6.38
C VAL A 252 7.75 -19.20 -5.68
N THR A 253 8.77 -20.04 -5.75
CA THR A 253 10.09 -19.79 -5.18
C THR A 253 10.97 -19.14 -6.25
N PHE A 254 11.51 -17.99 -5.91
CA PHE A 254 12.53 -17.29 -6.69
C PHE A 254 13.86 -17.51 -5.98
N SER A 255 14.88 -17.95 -6.70
CA SER A 255 16.23 -18.12 -6.17
C SER A 255 17.19 -17.12 -6.80
N PHE A 256 18.18 -16.69 -6.03
CA PHE A 256 19.30 -15.89 -6.49
C PHE A 256 20.61 -16.55 -6.06
N TYR A 257 21.51 -16.76 -7.02
CA TYR A 257 22.86 -17.24 -6.77
C TYR A 257 23.87 -16.09 -6.89
N GLY A 258 24.42 -15.68 -5.75
CA GLY A 258 25.32 -14.55 -5.64
C GLY A 258 26.73 -14.88 -6.11
N HIS A 259 27.02 -14.81 -7.41
CA HIS A 259 28.39 -14.87 -7.92
C HIS A 259 29.26 -13.76 -7.32
N GLU A 260 30.59 -13.91 -7.37
CA GLU A 260 31.53 -13.00 -6.70
C GLU A 260 31.32 -11.53 -7.07
N ASN A 261 30.96 -10.71 -6.07
CA ASN A 261 30.81 -9.26 -6.18
C ASN A 261 29.83 -8.80 -7.28
N ILE A 262 28.76 -9.58 -7.50
CA ILE A 262 27.74 -9.27 -8.52
C ILE A 262 26.67 -8.32 -7.98
N SER A 263 26.18 -7.41 -8.82
CA SER A 263 24.92 -6.70 -8.62
C SER A 263 24.11 -6.84 -9.90
N LYS A 264 22.87 -7.31 -9.80
CA LYS A 264 22.06 -7.66 -10.96
C LYS A 264 20.58 -7.37 -10.76
N ASP A 265 20.03 -6.67 -11.75
CA ASP A 265 18.59 -6.48 -11.93
C ASP A 265 18.10 -7.31 -13.13
N MET A 266 16.88 -7.84 -13.03
CA MET A 266 16.24 -8.61 -14.10
C MET A 266 14.71 -8.50 -14.03
N VAL A 267 14.02 -8.74 -15.15
CA VAL A 267 12.55 -8.84 -15.19
C VAL A 267 12.16 -10.29 -15.49
N ALA A 268 11.32 -10.84 -14.62
CA ALA A 268 10.63 -12.11 -14.84
C ALA A 268 9.22 -11.84 -15.36
N GLN A 269 8.86 -12.50 -16.46
CA GLN A 269 7.57 -12.36 -17.11
C GLN A 269 6.74 -13.62 -16.88
N CYS A 270 5.57 -13.48 -16.26
CA CYS A 270 4.58 -14.54 -16.12
C CYS A 270 3.51 -14.36 -17.20
N ARG A 271 3.44 -15.30 -18.15
CA ARG A 271 2.41 -15.30 -19.19
C ARG A 271 1.29 -16.24 -18.77
N VAL A 272 0.07 -15.73 -18.78
CA VAL A 272 -1.14 -16.54 -18.61
C VAL A 272 -1.69 -16.90 -19.98
N ASP A 273 -1.99 -18.17 -20.20
CA ASP A 273 -2.63 -18.61 -21.43
C ASP A 273 -4.02 -17.97 -21.54
N ASP A 274 -4.33 -17.40 -22.70
CA ASP A 274 -5.56 -16.64 -22.97
C ASP A 274 -5.81 -15.45 -22.02
N GLY A 275 -4.75 -14.95 -21.38
CA GLY A 275 -4.83 -13.89 -20.39
C GLY A 275 -3.64 -12.93 -20.42
N PRO A 276 -3.57 -12.01 -19.44
CA PRO A 276 -2.59 -10.96 -19.40
C PRO A 276 -1.19 -11.51 -19.12
N THR A 277 -0.20 -10.68 -19.42
CA THR A 277 1.20 -10.94 -19.09
C THR A 277 1.64 -10.03 -17.95
N TYR A 278 2.18 -10.63 -16.89
CA TYR A 278 2.65 -9.93 -15.69
C TYR A 278 4.17 -9.84 -15.67
N GLU A 279 4.69 -8.74 -15.13
CA GLU A 279 6.12 -8.51 -14.99
C GLU A 279 6.50 -8.32 -13.52
N LEU A 280 7.51 -9.05 -13.08
CA LEU A 280 8.09 -8.98 -11.74
C LEU A 280 9.55 -8.53 -11.83
N LYS A 281 9.91 -7.55 -11.01
CA LYS A 281 11.30 -7.06 -10.91
C LYS A 281 12.08 -7.93 -9.92
N LEU A 282 13.23 -8.42 -10.34
CA LEU A 282 14.16 -9.19 -9.50
C LEU A 282 15.42 -8.36 -9.29
N ARG A 283 15.85 -8.21 -8.04
CA ARG A 283 17.10 -7.54 -7.67
C ARG A 283 17.91 -8.38 -6.71
N GLY A 284 19.21 -8.53 -6.96
CA GLY A 284 20.11 -9.24 -6.06
C GLY A 284 21.53 -8.74 -6.17
N GLU A 285 22.20 -8.66 -5.03
CA GLU A 285 23.60 -8.29 -4.91
C GLU A 285 24.34 -9.37 -4.12
N ALA A 286 25.64 -9.55 -4.39
CA ALA A 286 26.50 -10.39 -3.58
C ALA A 286 27.82 -9.68 -3.28
N SER A 287 28.33 -9.84 -2.07
CA SER A 287 29.63 -9.31 -1.68
C SER A 287 30.32 -10.16 -0.63
N GLU A 288 31.62 -9.94 -0.48
CA GLU A 288 32.40 -10.50 0.61
C GLU A 288 32.07 -9.80 1.93
N ILE A 289 31.85 -10.57 3.00
CA ILE A 289 31.67 -9.99 4.33
C ILE A 289 33.03 -9.49 4.82
N SER A 290 33.19 -8.18 4.99
CA SER A 290 34.33 -7.58 5.70
C SER A 290 33.85 -6.91 6.99
N TYR A 291 34.45 -7.29 8.13
CA TYR A 291 34.22 -6.61 9.41
C TYR A 291 35.56 -6.25 10.07
N ARG A 292 35.59 -5.09 10.73
CA ARG A 292 36.73 -4.63 11.53
C ARG A 292 36.20 -4.20 12.90
N LEU A 293 36.55 -4.96 13.94
CA LEU A 293 36.23 -4.63 15.33
C LEU A 293 37.35 -3.75 15.91
N GLN A 294 37.00 -2.57 16.44
CA GLN A 294 37.92 -1.69 17.18
C GLN A 294 37.20 -1.00 18.35
N PRO A 295 37.82 -0.90 19.54
CA PRO A 295 39.17 -1.37 19.87
C PRO A 295 39.20 -2.87 20.21
N THR A 296 40.25 -3.56 19.75
CA THR A 296 40.57 -4.97 20.09
C THR A 296 41.26 -5.13 21.45
N ARG A 297 41.40 -4.04 22.22
CA ARG A 297 42.02 -4.04 23.55
C ARG A 297 41.10 -3.37 24.56
N LEU A 298 40.84 -4.09 25.63
CA LEU A 298 40.15 -3.62 26.83
C LEU A 298 41.18 -3.61 27.97
N ASP A 299 41.49 -2.44 28.52
CA ASP A 299 42.36 -2.28 29.68
C ASP A 299 41.49 -2.28 30.95
N PHE A 300 41.76 -3.20 31.87
CA PHE A 300 41.00 -3.37 33.10
C PHE A 300 41.69 -2.77 34.34
N GLY A 301 42.87 -2.15 34.21
CA GLY A 301 43.61 -1.55 35.34
C GLY A 301 44.12 -2.56 36.39
N LEU A 302 44.98 -2.10 37.31
CA LEU A 302 45.51 -2.92 38.43
C LEU A 302 44.57 -2.85 39.65
N LEU A 303 43.65 -3.80 39.78
CA LEU A 303 42.75 -3.92 40.92
C LEU A 303 43.40 -4.79 42.02
N PHE A 304 44.11 -4.17 42.96
CA PHE A 304 44.49 -4.85 44.21
C PHE A 304 43.32 -4.76 45.19
N PRO A 305 42.85 -5.88 45.77
CA PRO A 305 41.85 -5.84 46.83
C PRO A 305 42.36 -5.06 48.03
N GLU A 306 41.52 -4.18 48.58
CA GLU A 306 41.87 -3.32 49.72
C GLU A 306 42.45 -4.11 50.90
N GLN A 307 41.91 -5.31 51.16
CA GLN A 307 42.35 -6.17 52.26
C GLN A 307 43.80 -6.62 52.12
N LEU A 308 44.26 -6.92 50.91
CA LEU A 308 45.64 -7.34 50.70
C LEU A 308 46.63 -6.21 50.97
N LEU A 309 46.27 -4.96 50.64
CA LEU A 309 47.08 -3.78 50.97
C LEU A 309 47.15 -3.56 52.49
N VAL A 310 46.03 -3.77 53.20
CA VAL A 310 45.99 -3.68 54.66
C VAL A 310 46.92 -4.72 55.28
N ASP A 311 46.85 -5.97 54.84
CA ASP A 311 47.64 -7.07 55.39
C ASP A 311 49.15 -6.85 55.17
N LEU A 312 49.55 -6.42 53.97
CA LEU A 312 50.94 -6.09 53.63
C LEU A 312 51.50 -4.96 54.51
N LEU A 313 50.73 -3.90 54.74
CA LEU A 313 51.14 -2.81 55.62
C LEU A 313 51.19 -3.25 57.10
N ALA A 314 50.24 -4.08 57.54
CA ALA A 314 50.18 -4.58 58.91
C ALA A 314 51.41 -5.45 59.24
N GLU A 315 51.85 -6.31 58.31
CA GLU A 315 53.10 -7.07 58.44
C GLU A 315 54.31 -6.12 58.51
N ARG A 316 54.37 -5.12 57.64
CA ARG A 316 55.47 -4.16 57.61
C ARG A 316 55.62 -3.37 58.90
N PHE A 317 54.51 -3.01 59.55
CA PHE A 317 54.50 -2.22 60.79
C PHE A 317 54.91 -3.02 62.04
N GLN A 318 55.03 -4.34 61.94
CA GLN A 318 55.49 -5.21 63.04
C GLN A 318 57.03 -5.36 63.10
N LEU A 319 57.75 -4.91 62.06
CA LEU A 319 59.21 -4.97 62.02
C LEU A 319 59.84 -4.07 63.10
N GLY A 320 61.01 -4.49 63.61
CA GLY A 320 61.67 -3.89 64.78
C GLY A 320 62.02 -2.40 64.63
N ASP A 321 62.20 -1.93 63.39
CA ASP A 321 62.45 -0.52 63.07
C ASP A 321 61.22 0.37 63.34
N CYS A 322 60.02 -0.21 63.39
CA CYS A 322 58.75 0.50 63.60
C CYS A 322 58.31 0.52 65.08
N HIS A 323 59.07 -0.10 66.00
CA HIS A 323 58.69 -0.24 67.41
C HIS A 323 58.81 1.06 68.21
N HIS A 324 59.69 1.98 67.76
CA HIS A 324 59.90 3.29 68.39
C HIS A 324 59.00 4.39 67.78
N GLY A 325 58.11 4.03 66.86
CA GLY A 325 57.22 4.96 66.15
C GLY A 325 57.25 4.75 64.64
N LEU A 326 56.25 5.28 63.95
CA LEU A 326 56.12 5.24 62.49
C LEU A 326 55.72 6.64 61.99
N ILE A 327 56.38 7.12 60.94
CA ILE A 327 56.00 8.34 60.22
C ILE A 327 55.62 7.91 58.80
N VAL A 328 54.38 8.19 58.39
CA VAL A 328 53.92 8.01 57.00
C VAL A 328 53.97 9.37 56.33
N ASP A 329 54.94 9.53 55.42
CA ASP A 329 55.12 10.77 54.66
C ASP A 329 54.32 10.69 53.35
N GLY A 330 53.10 11.24 53.37
CA GLY A 330 52.21 11.30 52.21
C GLY A 330 51.21 10.13 52.10
N LEU A 331 50.13 10.37 51.35
CA LEU A 331 49.02 9.42 51.15
C LEU A 331 48.75 9.12 49.67
N ASP A 332 49.63 9.56 48.77
CA ASP A 332 49.50 9.29 47.33
C ASP A 332 49.96 7.86 47.02
N SER A 333 49.12 7.08 46.33
CA SER A 333 49.37 5.68 46.01
C SER A 333 48.73 5.30 44.68
N THR A 334 49.43 4.50 43.88
CA THR A 334 48.93 3.95 42.61
C THR A 334 47.99 2.76 42.82
N PHE A 335 47.88 2.25 44.04
CA PHE A 335 47.09 1.06 44.38
C PHE A 335 45.73 1.41 45.01
N THR A 336 45.50 2.68 45.31
CA THR A 336 44.25 3.19 45.88
C THR A 336 43.75 4.35 45.02
N PRO A 337 42.43 4.51 44.86
CA PRO A 337 41.88 5.51 43.94
C PRO A 337 41.97 6.96 44.48
N SER A 338 42.29 7.14 45.76
CA SER A 338 42.41 8.45 46.39
C SER A 338 43.26 8.41 47.66
N ALA A 339 43.80 9.56 48.09
CA ALA A 339 44.48 9.72 49.37
C ALA A 339 43.61 9.35 50.58
N ALA A 340 42.28 9.51 50.48
CA ALA A 340 41.35 9.11 51.54
C ALA A 340 41.28 7.58 51.67
N ASN A 341 41.28 6.86 50.54
CA ASN A 341 41.35 5.39 50.55
C ASN A 341 42.71 4.90 51.05
N THR A 342 43.81 5.56 50.67
CA THR A 342 45.14 5.24 51.20
C THR A 342 45.17 5.40 52.72
N LEU A 343 44.61 6.49 53.24
CA LEU A 343 44.53 6.72 54.68
C LEU A 343 43.71 5.64 55.38
N GLN A 344 42.57 5.22 54.82
CA GLN A 344 41.78 4.14 55.39
C GLN A 344 42.54 2.82 55.45
N VAL A 345 43.28 2.47 54.39
CA VAL A 345 44.13 1.26 54.35
C VAL A 345 45.23 1.33 55.43
N VAL A 346 45.92 2.47 55.54
CA VAL A 346 46.96 2.70 56.56
C VAL A 346 46.37 2.61 57.98
N LEU A 347 45.21 3.22 58.23
CA LEU A 347 44.57 3.20 59.54
C LEU A 347 44.11 1.78 59.92
N LYS A 348 43.56 1.02 58.97
CA LYS A 348 43.22 -0.40 59.19
C LYS A 348 44.45 -1.23 59.55
N ALA A 349 45.58 -0.98 58.88
CA ALA A 349 46.85 -1.67 59.15
C ALA A 349 47.47 -1.29 60.52
N LEU A 350 47.31 -0.05 60.97
CA LEU A 350 47.78 0.42 62.29
C LEU A 350 46.96 -0.16 63.45
N ASN A 351 45.73 -0.61 63.19
CA ASN A 351 44.82 -1.19 64.16
C ASN A 351 44.63 -0.28 65.41
N ASN A 352 44.38 -0.86 66.59
CA ASN A 352 43.95 -0.14 67.80
C ASN A 352 45.10 0.51 68.61
N ARG A 353 46.05 1.18 67.95
CA ARG A 353 47.15 1.90 68.64
C ARG A 353 46.60 3.17 69.32
N LYS A 354 46.87 3.33 70.62
CA LYS A 354 46.26 4.36 71.49
C LYS A 354 46.66 5.81 71.17
N HIS A 355 47.74 6.02 70.41
CA HIS A 355 48.28 7.35 70.13
C HIS A 355 48.59 7.49 68.64
N ILE A 356 47.65 8.05 67.88
CA ILE A 356 47.84 8.39 66.45
C ILE A 356 47.73 9.92 66.36
N TYR A 357 48.79 10.56 65.86
CA TYR A 357 48.83 12.00 65.63
C TYR A 357 48.89 12.27 64.13
N VAL A 358 47.97 13.09 63.63
CA VAL A 358 47.97 13.53 62.23
C VAL A 358 48.49 14.96 62.20
N VAL A 359 49.66 15.16 61.61
CA VAL A 359 50.25 16.49 61.42
C VAL A 359 49.91 16.96 60.01
N HIS A 360 49.00 17.93 59.91
CA HIS A 360 48.64 18.54 58.64
C HIS A 360 49.56 19.74 58.37
N LEU A 361 50.61 19.53 57.58
CA LEU A 361 51.63 20.55 57.29
C LEU A 361 51.14 21.68 56.36
N ALA A 362 49.90 21.61 55.86
CA ALA A 362 49.32 22.60 54.96
C ALA A 362 48.35 23.60 55.63
N ASP A 363 48.34 23.70 56.97
CA ASP A 363 47.54 24.73 57.67
C ASP A 363 48.40 25.93 58.09
N SER A 364 48.07 27.11 57.55
CA SER A 364 48.73 28.36 57.95
C SER A 364 48.49 28.67 59.44
N TYR A 365 49.42 29.37 60.10
CA TYR A 365 49.28 29.81 61.50
C TYR A 365 47.93 30.48 61.80
N GLN A 366 47.37 31.19 60.81
CA GLN A 366 46.05 31.83 60.88
C GLN A 366 44.92 30.80 60.99
N ALA A 367 44.96 29.72 60.20
CA ALA A 367 43.95 28.66 60.21
C ALA A 367 43.97 27.83 61.51
N LEU A 368 45.18 27.57 62.05
CA LEU A 368 45.35 26.93 63.37
C LEU A 368 44.74 27.80 64.50
N LYS A 369 45.07 29.11 64.54
CA LYS A 369 44.51 30.03 65.55
C LYS A 369 42.99 30.18 65.45
N ALA A 370 42.43 30.12 64.24
CA ALA A 370 40.99 30.17 64.03
C ALA A 370 40.29 28.95 64.65
N ARG A 371 40.85 27.74 64.47
CA ARG A 371 40.31 26.51 65.09
C ARG A 371 40.47 26.50 66.61
N GLU A 372 41.59 26.96 67.15
CA GLU A 372 41.77 27.08 68.61
C GLU A 372 40.76 28.06 69.23
N ARG A 373 40.46 29.18 68.55
CA ARG A 373 39.40 30.10 68.98
C ARG A 373 38.03 29.43 68.92
N ALA A 374 37.71 28.74 67.84
CA ALA A 374 36.45 28.03 67.70
C ALA A 374 36.26 26.93 68.76
N GLN A 375 37.32 26.20 69.13
CA GLN A 375 37.28 25.20 70.20
C GLN A 375 37.16 25.84 71.59
N LYS A 376 37.84 26.97 71.85
CA LYS A 376 37.65 27.74 73.10
C LYS A 376 36.26 28.33 73.20
N GLU A 377 35.68 28.81 72.11
CA GLU A 377 34.30 29.32 72.04
C GLU A 377 33.27 28.19 72.18
N ALA A 378 33.51 27.01 71.63
CA ALA A 378 32.67 25.83 71.82
C ALA A 378 32.75 25.28 73.25
N GLY A 379 33.95 25.26 73.85
CA GLY A 379 34.15 24.89 75.25
C GLY A 379 33.54 25.91 76.22
N ALA A 380 33.64 27.20 75.90
CA ALA A 380 32.94 28.26 76.63
C ALA A 380 31.43 28.08 76.50
N ARG A 381 30.88 27.90 75.29
CA ARG A 381 29.44 27.62 75.06
C ARG A 381 28.94 26.42 75.87
N SER A 382 29.68 25.31 75.89
CA SER A 382 29.31 24.13 76.67
C SER A 382 29.42 24.35 78.20
N SER A 383 30.31 25.23 78.66
CA SER A 383 30.43 25.65 80.07
C SER A 383 29.32 26.63 80.49
N TRP A 384 28.92 27.54 79.60
CA TRP A 384 27.76 28.44 79.78
C TRP A 384 26.43 27.66 79.76
N GLU A 385 26.27 26.66 78.88
CA GLU A 385 25.10 25.78 78.86
C GLU A 385 24.98 24.92 80.13
N LYS A 386 26.10 24.38 80.65
CA LYS A 386 26.08 23.65 81.94
C LYS A 386 25.74 24.56 83.13
N ARG A 387 26.31 25.78 83.21
CA ARG A 387 25.96 26.74 84.29
C ARG A 387 24.53 27.30 84.17
N GLY A 388 24.00 27.40 82.95
CA GLY A 388 22.60 27.79 82.70
C GLY A 388 21.59 26.71 83.08
N LEU A 389 21.94 25.42 82.90
CA LEU A 389 21.14 24.29 83.36
C LEU A 389 21.12 24.17 84.90
N ASP A 390 22.23 24.47 85.58
CA ASP A 390 22.30 24.45 87.05
C ASP A 390 21.57 25.63 87.72
N THR A 391 21.40 26.77 87.04
CA THR A 391 20.62 27.93 87.54
C THR A 391 19.12 27.85 87.23
N LEU A 392 18.71 27.08 86.20
CA LEU A 392 17.30 26.79 85.91
C LEU A 392 16.73 25.64 86.77
N SER A 393 17.56 24.86 87.47
CA SER A 393 17.15 23.83 88.44
C SER A 393 16.81 24.36 89.84
N PHE A 394 16.96 25.67 90.10
CA PHE A 394 16.65 26.30 91.41
C PHE A 394 15.51 27.34 91.36
N CYS A 395 14.83 27.50 90.22
CA CYS A 395 13.69 28.42 90.06
C CYS A 395 12.45 27.82 89.33
N LEU A 396 12.31 26.49 89.27
CA LEU A 396 11.05 25.80 88.95
C LEU A 396 10.90 24.53 89.78
#